data_AF-A0A536PBJ2-F1
#
_entry.id   AF-A0A536PBJ2-F1
#
_cell.length_a   1.000
_cell.length_b   1.000
_cell.length_c   1.000
_cell.angle_alpha   90.00
_cell.angle_beta   90.00
_cell.angle_gamma   90.00
#
_symmetry.space_group_name_H-M   'P 1'
#
loop_
_entity.id
_entity.type
_entity.pdbx_description
1 polymer ?
#
loop_
_entity_poly.entity_id
_entity_poly.type
_entity_poly.pdbx_seq_one_letter_code
_entity_poly.pdbx_strand_id
1 'polypeptide(L)'
;MNRRFYFNKPKPLVVLVNKNSASGAEIIAAGIRANDAGTVIGTQTAGCVGTGQPRELPDGGILLVTISKIQDARTGAELNGPGRGVIPDQVVDQPSGAQGDPQRDAAVAFLRTKIARPASPLWGLAAAA
;
A
#
# COMPACT_ATOMS: atom_id res chain seq x y z
N MET A 1 14.04 8.61 -2.31
CA MET A 1 13.31 9.85 -1.93
C MET A 1 13.90 10.44 -0.68
N ASN A 2 14.19 11.75 -0.67
CA ASN A 2 14.76 12.42 0.50
C ASN A 2 13.63 12.79 1.49
N ARG A 3 13.40 11.94 2.51
CA ARG A 3 12.33 12.09 3.53
C ARG A 3 12.31 13.47 4.21
N ARG A 4 13.46 14.15 4.23
CA ARG A 4 13.67 15.44 4.88
C ARG A 4 12.84 16.60 4.27
N PHE A 5 12.43 16.50 3.00
CA PHE A 5 11.78 17.61 2.29
C PHE A 5 10.25 17.61 2.34
N TYR A 6 9.59 16.46 2.58
CA TYR A 6 8.13 16.37 2.43
C TYR A 6 7.36 16.17 3.75
N PHE A 7 7.99 15.62 4.78
CA PHE A 7 7.33 15.40 6.07
C PHE A 7 8.29 15.75 7.21
N ASN A 8 8.12 16.94 7.79
CA ASN A 8 8.97 17.46 8.88
C ASN A 8 8.96 16.55 10.13
N LYS A 9 7.95 15.66 10.26
CA LYS A 9 7.90 14.54 11.22
C LYS A 9 7.12 13.37 10.60
N PRO A 10 7.77 12.34 10.03
CA PRO A 10 7.05 11.22 9.46
C PRO A 10 6.33 10.45 10.58
N LYS A 11 4.99 10.35 10.49
CA LYS A 11 4.18 9.54 11.40
C LYS A 11 4.10 8.11 10.86
N PRO A 12 3.97 7.09 11.72
CA PRO A 12 3.66 5.74 11.26
C PRO A 12 2.37 5.73 10.43
N LEU A 13 2.40 5.03 9.29
CA LEU A 13 1.30 4.92 8.34
C LEU A 13 1.00 3.45 8.06
N VAL A 14 -0.29 3.10 8.11
CA VAL A 14 -0.80 1.83 7.62
C VAL A 14 -1.84 2.11 6.55
N VAL A 15 -1.77 1.36 5.44
CA VAL A 15 -2.77 1.39 4.36
C VAL A 15 -3.48 0.05 4.35
N LEU A 16 -4.80 0.07 4.43
CA LEU A 16 -5.64 -1.13 4.32
C LEU A 16 -6.02 -1.37 2.86
N VAL A 17 -5.88 -2.61 2.41
CA VAL A 17 -6.23 -3.03 1.05
C VAL A 17 -7.00 -4.34 1.04
N ASN A 18 -7.77 -4.57 -0.01
CA ASN A 18 -8.47 -5.82 -0.23
C ASN A 18 -8.66 -6.11 -1.72
N LYS A 19 -9.35 -7.20 -2.05
CA LYS A 19 -9.67 -7.63 -3.42
C LYS A 19 -10.43 -6.59 -4.26
N ASN A 20 -11.02 -5.57 -3.64
CA ASN A 20 -11.76 -4.51 -4.33
C ASN A 20 -10.90 -3.25 -4.54
N SER A 21 -9.70 -3.21 -3.97
CA SER A 21 -8.72 -2.16 -4.23
C SER A 21 -8.16 -2.36 -5.64
N ALA A 22 -8.41 -1.41 -6.53
CA ALA A 22 -8.06 -1.49 -7.95
C ALA A 22 -7.50 -0.15 -8.46
N SER A 23 -6.91 -0.16 -9.66
CA SER A 23 -6.47 1.05 -10.37
C SER A 23 -5.51 1.90 -9.51
N GLY A 24 -5.79 3.20 -9.35
CA GLY A 24 -4.95 4.11 -8.55
C GLY A 24 -4.69 3.63 -7.12
N ALA A 25 -5.61 2.86 -6.51
CA ALA A 25 -5.38 2.29 -5.18
C ALA A 25 -4.22 1.30 -5.16
N GLU A 26 -4.05 0.50 -6.22
CA GLU A 26 -2.93 -0.45 -6.35
C GLU A 26 -1.61 0.29 -6.53
N ILE A 27 -1.61 1.37 -7.33
CA ILE A 27 -0.42 2.22 -7.53
C ILE A 27 0.00 2.86 -6.20
N ILE A 28 -0.94 3.39 -5.43
CA ILE A 28 -0.66 3.99 -4.12
C ILE A 28 -0.13 2.93 -3.16
N ALA A 29 -0.77 1.76 -3.06
CA ALA A 29 -0.32 0.69 -2.17
C ALA A 29 1.08 0.16 -2.54
N ALA A 30 1.34 -0.07 -3.83
CA ALA A 30 2.65 -0.46 -4.33
C ALA A 30 3.71 0.62 -4.06
N GLY A 31 3.38 1.90 -4.27
CA GLY A 31 4.28 3.02 -4.01
C GLY A 31 4.62 3.20 -2.53
N ILE A 32 3.64 3.04 -1.63
CA ILE A 32 3.83 3.08 -0.18
C ILE A 32 4.84 2.01 0.25
N ARG A 33 4.65 0.77 -0.24
CA ARG A 33 5.56 -0.35 -0.01
C ARG A 33 6.93 -0.04 -0.57
N ALA A 34 7.05 0.25 -1.86
CA ALA A 34 8.33 0.43 -2.54
C ALA A 34 9.21 1.54 -1.95
N ASN A 35 8.61 2.53 -1.29
CA ASN A 35 9.34 3.64 -0.67
C ASN A 35 9.51 3.48 0.86
N ASP A 36 9.12 2.34 1.42
CA ASP A 36 9.07 2.10 2.87
C ASP A 36 8.34 3.24 3.61
N ALA A 37 7.33 3.84 2.99
CA ALA A 37 6.63 5.01 3.51
C ALA A 37 5.58 4.64 4.58
N GLY A 38 5.16 3.39 4.58
CA GLY A 38 4.19 2.81 5.51
C GLY A 38 4.12 1.30 5.34
N THR A 39 3.17 0.68 6.02
CA THR A 39 2.91 -0.77 5.93
C THR A 39 1.55 -1.00 5.30
N VAL A 40 1.46 -1.94 4.36
CA VAL A 40 0.20 -2.32 3.73
C VAL A 40 -0.33 -3.60 4.38
N ILE A 41 -1.58 -3.57 4.83
CA ILE A 41 -2.23 -4.68 5.55
C ILE A 41 -3.55 -5.03 4.87
N GLY A 42 -3.90 -6.31 4.80
CA GLY A 42 -5.21 -6.78 4.34
C GLY A 42 -5.10 -7.97 3.40
N THR A 43 -5.76 -7.93 2.25
CA THR A 43 -5.69 -9.01 1.25
C THR A 43 -5.17 -8.52 -0.10
N GLN A 44 -4.74 -9.47 -0.95
CA GLN A 44 -4.25 -9.16 -2.29
C GLN A 44 -5.27 -8.30 -3.06
N THR A 45 -4.77 -7.27 -3.75
CA THR A 45 -5.60 -6.33 -4.53
C THR A 45 -6.14 -6.96 -5.81
N ALA A 46 -6.98 -6.22 -6.54
CA ALA A 46 -7.73 -6.73 -7.68
C ALA A 46 -6.86 -7.20 -8.86
N GLY A 47 -5.69 -6.60 -9.06
CA GLY A 47 -4.89 -6.80 -10.27
C GLY A 47 -5.54 -6.15 -11.50
N CYS A 48 -6.16 -4.99 -11.34
CA CYS A 48 -6.86 -4.25 -12.39
C CYS A 48 -6.29 -2.84 -12.48
N VAL A 49 -5.13 -2.72 -13.13
CA VAL A 49 -4.38 -1.47 -13.20
C VAL A 49 -3.73 -1.30 -14.57
N GLY A 50 -3.85 -0.10 -15.13
CA GLY A 50 -3.26 0.23 -16.42
C GLY A 50 -3.57 1.68 -16.76
N THR A 51 -2.88 2.19 -17.77
CA THR A 51 -3.18 3.50 -18.34
C THR A 51 -3.91 3.29 -19.65
N GLY A 52 -5.16 3.77 -19.70
CA GLY A 52 -5.98 3.76 -20.90
C GLY A 52 -5.74 5.02 -21.73
N GLN A 53 -5.68 4.87 -23.04
CA GLN A 53 -5.75 5.99 -23.99
C GLN A 53 -7.15 6.00 -24.61
N PRO A 54 -7.95 7.07 -24.41
CA PRO A 54 -9.24 7.19 -25.06
C PRO A 54 -9.06 7.43 -26.56
N ARG A 55 -9.92 6.84 -27.36
CA ARG A 55 -10.08 7.12 -28.79
C ARG A 55 -11.54 7.33 -29.11
N GLU A 56 -11.84 8.47 -29.71
CA GLU A 56 -13.18 8.80 -30.16
C GLU A 56 -13.56 7.95 -31.38
N LEU A 57 -14.81 7.51 -31.42
CA LEU A 57 -15.40 6.76 -32.52
C LEU A 57 -16.33 7.67 -33.36
N PRO A 58 -16.58 7.36 -34.65
CA PRO A 58 -17.38 8.21 -35.53
C PRO A 58 -18.83 8.48 -35.07
N ASP A 59 -19.37 7.63 -34.20
CA ASP A 59 -20.70 7.75 -33.60
C ASP A 59 -20.72 8.52 -32.27
N GLY A 60 -19.58 9.05 -31.84
CA GLY A 60 -19.42 9.75 -30.56
C GLY A 60 -19.10 8.83 -29.38
N GLY A 61 -18.95 7.52 -29.59
CA GLY A 61 -18.48 6.58 -28.57
C GLY A 61 -16.99 6.78 -28.22
N ILE A 62 -16.53 6.15 -27.14
CA ILE A 62 -15.13 6.15 -26.72
C ILE A 62 -14.63 4.72 -26.57
N LEU A 63 -13.54 4.39 -27.27
CA LEU A 63 -12.75 3.19 -27.05
C LEU A 63 -11.58 3.52 -26.12
N LEU A 64 -11.58 2.95 -24.92
CA LEU A 64 -10.45 3.07 -23.98
C LEU A 64 -9.52 1.86 -24.12
N VAL A 65 -8.33 2.07 -24.71
CA VAL A 65 -7.34 1.00 -24.91
C VAL A 65 -6.23 1.11 -23.88
N THR A 66 -5.96 0.04 -23.14
CA THR A 66 -4.78 -0.02 -22.25
C THR A 66 -3.50 -0.03 -23.07
N ILE A 67 -2.65 0.99 -22.88
CA ILE A 67 -1.40 1.18 -23.63
C ILE A 67 -0.14 1.02 -22.78
N SER A 68 -0.30 0.79 -21.48
CA SER A 68 0.83 0.70 -20.55
C SER A 68 0.60 -0.37 -19.50
N LYS A 69 1.69 -1.05 -19.14
CA LYS A 69 1.75 -2.01 -18.05
C LYS A 69 2.34 -1.33 -16.82
N ILE A 70 1.74 -1.58 -15.66
CA ILE A 70 2.27 -1.12 -14.38
C ILE A 70 2.91 -2.31 -13.67
N GLN A 71 4.11 -2.09 -13.14
CA GLN A 71 4.88 -3.10 -12.41
C GLN A 71 5.04 -2.69 -10.95
N ASP A 72 5.07 -3.67 -10.04
CA ASP A 72 5.47 -3.47 -8.66
C ASP A 72 6.96 -3.12 -8.63
N ALA A 73 7.31 -1.95 -8.08
CA ALA A 73 8.69 -1.48 -8.05
C ALA A 73 9.62 -2.29 -7.13
N ARG A 74 9.09 -3.08 -6.18
CA ARG A 74 9.90 -3.98 -5.33
C ARG A 74 10.21 -5.30 -6.02
N THR A 75 9.25 -5.88 -6.74
CA THR A 75 9.37 -7.23 -7.29
C THR A 75 9.59 -7.27 -8.80
N GLY A 76 9.34 -6.17 -9.51
CA GLY A 76 9.32 -6.10 -10.97
C GLY A 76 8.11 -6.82 -11.61
N ALA A 77 7.22 -7.41 -10.81
CA ALA A 77 6.08 -8.16 -11.33
C ALA A 77 5.02 -7.22 -11.92
N GLU A 78 4.40 -7.61 -13.03
CA GLU A 78 3.24 -6.92 -13.59
C GLU A 78 2.06 -6.99 -12.61
N LEU A 79 1.43 -5.84 -12.35
CA LEU A 79 0.30 -5.75 -11.42
C LEU A 79 -1.02 -6.13 -12.07
N ASN A 80 -1.16 -5.99 -13.38
CA ASN A 80 -2.41 -6.25 -14.08
C ASN A 80 -2.58 -7.72 -14.46
N GLY A 81 -3.76 -8.29 -14.20
CA GLY A 81 -4.17 -9.61 -14.67
C GLY A 81 -4.72 -10.55 -13.58
N PRO A 82 -5.26 -11.71 -13.98
CA PRO A 82 -5.81 -12.68 -13.04
C PRO A 82 -4.77 -13.16 -12.04
N GLY A 83 -5.10 -13.12 -10.75
CA GLY A 83 -4.19 -13.51 -9.67
C GLY A 83 -3.00 -12.56 -9.48
N ARG A 84 -3.01 -11.38 -10.13
CA ARG A 84 -2.03 -10.31 -9.95
C ARG A 84 -2.52 -9.28 -8.92
N GLY A 85 -1.87 -8.13 -8.86
CA GLY A 85 -2.09 -7.10 -7.86
C GLY A 85 -1.00 -7.05 -6.80
N VAL A 86 -1.18 -6.14 -5.86
CA VAL A 86 -0.31 -5.90 -4.72
C VAL A 86 -0.60 -6.94 -3.64
N ILE A 87 0.42 -7.72 -3.28
CA ILE A 87 0.40 -8.55 -2.09
C ILE A 87 0.77 -7.64 -0.90
N PRO A 88 -0.10 -7.53 0.14
CA PRO A 88 0.18 -6.68 1.30
C PRO A 88 1.40 -7.18 2.09
N ASP A 89 2.04 -6.30 2.85
CA ASP A 89 3.18 -6.69 3.71
C ASP A 89 2.73 -7.60 4.86
N GLN A 90 1.49 -7.44 5.31
CA GLN A 90 0.84 -8.34 6.27
C GLN A 90 -0.53 -8.76 5.73
N VAL A 91 -0.70 -10.06 5.50
CA VAL A 91 -1.97 -10.63 5.08
C VAL A 91 -2.89 -10.78 6.30
N VAL A 92 -4.06 -10.17 6.23
CA VAL A 92 -5.15 -10.27 7.23
C VAL A 92 -6.46 -10.36 6.47
N ASP A 93 -7.16 -11.48 6.63
CA ASP A 93 -8.47 -11.67 6.01
C ASP A 93 -9.56 -10.93 6.77
N GLN A 94 -10.61 -10.55 6.05
CA GLN A 94 -11.87 -10.05 6.59
C GLN A 94 -12.97 -11.08 6.31
N PRO A 95 -13.27 -11.99 7.26
CA PRO A 95 -14.32 -13.00 7.07
C PRO A 95 -15.70 -12.35 6.89
N SER A 96 -16.52 -12.96 6.03
CA SER A 96 -17.93 -12.57 5.91
C SER A 96 -18.64 -12.79 7.24
N GLY A 97 -19.41 -11.79 7.71
CA GLY A 97 -20.16 -11.87 8.95
C GLY A 97 -19.34 -11.70 10.23
N ALA A 98 -18.06 -11.31 10.15
CA ALA A 98 -17.29 -10.95 11.34
C ALA A 98 -17.98 -9.83 12.12
N GLN A 99 -18.05 -9.96 13.45
CA GLN A 99 -18.63 -8.93 14.35
C GLN A 99 -17.73 -7.68 14.54
N GLY A 100 -16.65 -7.55 13.75
CA GLY A 100 -15.68 -6.47 13.82
C GLY A 100 -14.81 -6.38 12.56
N ASP A 101 -13.73 -5.61 12.65
CA ASP A 101 -12.80 -5.38 11.53
C ASP A 101 -11.37 -5.83 11.91
N PRO A 102 -11.08 -7.14 11.80
CA PRO A 102 -9.74 -7.69 11.99
C PRO A 102 -8.62 -6.93 11.26
N GLN A 103 -8.89 -6.40 10.05
CA GLN A 103 -7.89 -5.66 9.28
C GLN A 103 -7.56 -4.32 9.96
N ARG A 104 -8.59 -3.58 10.38
CA ARG A 104 -8.44 -2.35 11.16
C ARG A 104 -7.78 -2.61 12.51
N ASP A 105 -8.17 -3.66 13.21
CA ASP A 105 -7.62 -4.00 14.52
C ASP A 105 -6.12 -4.32 14.42
N ALA A 106 -5.73 -5.09 13.40
CA ALA A 106 -4.32 -5.35 13.08
C ALA A 106 -3.56 -4.06 12.76
N ALA A 107 -4.15 -3.15 11.98
CA ALA A 107 -3.54 -1.85 11.67
C ALA A 107 -3.33 -0.99 12.93
N VAL A 108 -4.33 -0.92 13.81
CA VAL A 108 -4.24 -0.16 15.07
C VAL A 108 -3.18 -0.79 15.98
N ALA A 109 -3.16 -2.12 16.11
CA ALA A 109 -2.15 -2.82 16.88
C ALA A 109 -0.74 -2.52 16.36
N PHE A 110 -0.52 -2.62 15.05
CA PHE A 110 0.74 -2.28 14.41
C PHE A 110 1.17 -0.84 14.71
N LEU A 111 0.27 0.14 14.51
CA LEU A 111 0.54 1.55 14.77
C LEU A 111 0.92 1.80 16.23
N ARG A 112 0.24 1.15 17.19
CA ARG A 112 0.56 1.26 18.62
C ARG A 112 2.01 0.82 18.91
N THR A 113 2.52 -0.22 18.25
CA THR A 113 3.94 -0.65 18.43
C THR A 113 4.94 0.40 17.93
N LYS A 114 4.57 1.21 16.93
CA LYS A 114 5.43 2.25 16.34
C LYS A 114 5.36 3.57 17.10
N ILE A 115 4.22 3.86 17.74
CA ILE A 115 4.00 5.09 18.51
C ILE A 115 4.51 4.95 19.95
N ALA A 116 4.39 3.76 20.56
CA ALA A 116 4.80 3.52 21.95
C ALA A 116 6.32 3.39 22.16
N ARG A 117 7.12 3.43 21.10
CA ARG A 117 8.58 3.47 21.19
C ARG A 117 9.03 4.93 21.18
N PRO A 118 9.28 5.60 22.32
CA PRO A 118 10.12 6.78 22.29
C PRO A 118 11.48 6.34 21.76
N ALA A 119 12.11 7.16 20.93
CA ALA A 119 13.49 6.96 20.55
C ALA A 119 14.31 6.89 21.86
N SER A 120 14.74 5.69 22.27
CA SER A 120 15.68 5.55 23.37
C SER A 120 16.92 6.34 22.99
N PRO A 121 17.29 7.38 23.76
CA PRO A 121 18.47 8.15 23.42
C PRO A 121 19.69 7.28 23.76
N LEU A 122 20.61 7.15 22.80
CA LEU A 122 21.78 6.25 22.85
C LEU A 122 22.83 6.59 23.93
N TRP A 123 22.54 7.46 24.91
CA TRP A 123 23.53 7.96 25.88
C TRP A 123 23.48 7.27 27.26
N GLY A 124 22.70 6.20 27.44
CA GLY A 124 22.49 5.58 28.76
C GLY A 124 23.47 4.51 29.25
N LEU A 125 24.58 4.22 28.55
CA LEU A 125 25.48 3.10 28.90
C LEU A 125 26.94 3.48 29.22
N ALA A 126 27.22 4.73 29.60
CA ALA A 126 28.56 5.12 30.02
C ALA A 126 28.53 5.99 31.30
N ALA A 127 28.21 5.39 32.44
CA ALA A 127 28.56 5.91 33.77
C ALA A 127 28.38 4.83 34.84
N ALA A 128 29.16 3.75 34.76
CA ALA A 128 29.34 2.80 35.86
C ALA A 128 30.73 2.15 35.72
N ALA A 129 31.76 2.90 36.09
CA ALA A 129 33.08 2.42 36.50
C ALA A 129 33.80 3.56 37.23
#